data_AF-A0A8X6KJZ5-F1
#
_entry.id   AF-A0A8X6KJZ5-F1
#
_cell.length_a   1.000
_cell.length_b   1.000
_cell.length_c   1.000
_cell.angle_alpha   90.00
_cell.angle_beta   90.00
_cell.angle_gamma   90.00
#
_symmetry.space_group_name_H-M   'P 1'
#
loop_
_entity.id
_entity.type
_entity.pdbx_description
1 polymer ?
#
loop_
_entity_poly.entity_id
_entity_poly.type
_entity_poly.pdbx_seq_one_letter_code
_entity_poly.pdbx_strand_id
1 'polypeptide(L)'
;MEAQTDNIESIKVEALKICQDFLGEPWTEISISEFQFSAVSGGLSNSLYHCALPDDAVIKNSKKPREVLLRIYGIVQEDEGVVVKEAATFMLLAERKLGPKLFGVFSHGRLEEFIPVSSLTFPICG
;
A
#
# COMPACT_ATOMS: atom_id res chain seq x y z
N MET A 1 12.16 -14.50 -20.46
CA MET A 1 11.36 -14.63 -19.22
C MET A 1 11.99 -13.84 -18.05
N GLU A 2 12.98 -12.99 -18.30
CA GLU A 2 13.71 -12.23 -17.26
C GLU A 2 13.09 -10.86 -16.95
N ALA A 3 12.56 -10.16 -17.97
CA ALA A 3 12.06 -8.78 -17.84
C ALA A 3 10.90 -8.55 -16.84
N GLN A 4 10.13 -9.59 -16.48
CA GLN A 4 8.97 -9.45 -15.59
C GLN A 4 9.36 -9.55 -14.11
N THR A 5 10.44 -10.28 -13.80
CA THR A 5 10.97 -10.41 -12.44
C THR A 5 11.77 -9.17 -12.04
N ASP A 6 12.55 -8.63 -12.98
CA ASP A 6 13.34 -7.40 -12.78
C ASP A 6 12.44 -6.20 -12.40
N ASN A 7 11.24 -6.15 -12.96
CA ASN A 7 10.26 -5.10 -12.66
C ASN A 7 9.70 -5.22 -11.22
N ILE A 8 9.40 -6.44 -10.75
CA ILE A 8 8.84 -6.66 -9.42
C ILE A 8 9.88 -6.37 -8.32
N GLU A 9 11.14 -6.75 -8.53
CA GLU A 9 12.19 -6.47 -7.55
C GLU A 9 12.46 -4.96 -7.46
N SER A 10 12.45 -4.25 -8.59
CA SER A 10 12.56 -2.78 -8.59
C SER A 10 11.41 -2.11 -7.82
N ILE A 11 10.17 -2.59 -8.02
CA ILE A 11 9.01 -2.05 -7.30
C ILE A 11 9.11 -2.38 -5.81
N LYS A 12 9.61 -3.56 -5.43
CA LYS A 12 9.82 -3.94 -4.03
C LYS A 12 10.79 -2.98 -3.33
N VAL A 13 11.88 -2.61 -3.99
CA VAL A 13 12.86 -1.63 -3.45
C VAL A 13 12.21 -0.26 -3.27
N GLU A 14 11.43 0.20 -4.25
CA GLU A 14 10.71 1.48 -4.15
C GLU A 14 9.66 1.45 -3.03
N ALA A 15 8.91 0.35 -2.92
CA ALA A 15 7.90 0.16 -1.89
C ALA A 15 8.51 0.21 -0.48
N LEU A 16 9.67 -0.43 -0.28
CA LEU A 16 10.39 -0.35 1.00
C LEU A 16 10.79 1.09 1.32
N LYS A 17 11.35 1.82 0.34
CA LYS A 17 11.75 3.22 0.52
C LYS A 17 10.54 4.09 0.91
N ILE A 18 9.42 3.94 0.22
CA ILE A 18 8.17 4.65 0.56
C ILE A 18 7.73 4.30 1.99
N CYS A 19 7.75 3.02 2.38
CA CYS A 19 7.40 2.63 3.75
C CYS A 19 8.34 3.27 4.79
N GLN A 20 9.64 3.35 4.50
CA GLN A 20 10.64 3.97 5.37
C GLN A 20 10.39 5.48 5.54
N ASP A 21 10.16 6.18 4.43
CA ASP A 21 9.95 7.63 4.40
C ASP A 21 8.70 8.06 5.18
N PHE A 22 7.60 7.27 5.08
CA PHE A 22 6.32 7.63 5.70
C PHE A 22 6.09 7.02 7.08
N LEU A 23 6.59 5.81 7.35
CA LEU A 23 6.26 5.07 8.57
C LEU A 23 7.34 5.19 9.65
N GLY A 24 8.60 5.51 9.31
CA GLY A 24 9.70 5.60 10.26
C GLY A 24 9.97 4.27 10.99
N GLU A 25 10.62 4.31 12.16
CA GLU A 25 10.89 3.10 12.94
C GLU A 25 9.61 2.30 13.26
N PRO A 26 9.65 0.95 13.10
CA PRO A 26 10.83 0.12 12.80
C PRO A 26 11.09 -0.11 11.29
N TRP A 27 10.31 0.47 10.39
CA TRP A 27 10.45 0.25 8.94
C TRP A 27 11.81 0.70 8.40
N THR A 28 12.41 1.72 9.01
CA THR A 28 13.77 2.21 8.69
C THR A 28 14.88 1.26 9.13
N GLU A 29 14.59 0.26 9.98
CA GLU A 29 15.58 -0.68 10.51
C GLU A 29 15.68 -1.98 9.70
N ILE A 30 14.67 -2.28 8.86
CA ILE A 30 14.61 -3.54 8.09
C ILE A 30 15.32 -3.43 6.74
N SER A 31 15.92 -4.54 6.32
CA SER A 31 16.51 -4.70 5.00
C SER A 31 15.51 -5.19 3.94
N ILE A 32 15.87 -5.06 2.67
CA ILE A 32 15.05 -5.56 1.54
C ILE A 32 14.79 -7.08 1.59
N SER A 33 15.71 -7.85 2.18
CA SER A 33 15.56 -9.30 2.37
C SER A 33 14.53 -9.65 3.44
N GLU A 34 14.36 -8.80 4.45
CA GLU A 34 13.41 -8.99 5.55
C GLU A 34 12.03 -8.40 5.21
N PHE A 35 11.98 -7.48 4.25
CA PHE A 35 10.76 -6.84 3.79
C PHE A 35 9.83 -7.84 3.10
N GLN A 36 8.70 -8.12 3.74
CA GLN A 36 7.64 -8.94 3.16
C GLN A 36 6.83 -8.11 2.17
N PHE A 37 6.73 -8.59 0.94
CA PHE A 37 6.11 -7.87 -0.17
C PHE A 37 5.34 -8.83 -1.06
N SER A 38 4.07 -8.53 -1.34
CA SER A 38 3.25 -9.31 -2.26
C SER A 38 2.27 -8.43 -3.04
N ALA A 39 2.00 -8.78 -4.30
CA ALA A 39 0.97 -8.11 -5.09
C ALA A 39 -0.42 -8.56 -4.64
N VAL A 40 -1.36 -7.61 -4.52
CA VAL A 40 -2.75 -7.87 -4.16
C VAL A 40 -3.61 -7.74 -5.42
N SER A 41 -4.41 -8.77 -5.70
CA SER A 41 -5.40 -8.74 -6.78
C SER A 41 -6.64 -7.97 -6.32
N GLY A 42 -7.17 -7.07 -7.16
CA GLY A 42 -8.38 -6.34 -6.77
C GLY A 42 -8.82 -5.14 -7.61
N GLY A 43 -8.07 -4.72 -8.64
CA GLY A 43 -8.48 -3.59 -9.47
C GLY A 43 -7.89 -3.61 -10.87
N LEU A 44 -8.60 -3.01 -11.84
CA LEU A 44 -8.14 -2.87 -13.22
C LEU A 44 -7.20 -1.67 -13.43
N SER A 45 -7.26 -0.68 -12.53
CA SER A 45 -6.62 0.64 -12.70
C SER A 45 -5.55 0.97 -11.67
N ASN A 46 -5.43 0.17 -10.61
CA ASN A 46 -4.51 0.42 -9.50
C ASN A 46 -3.65 -0.81 -9.23
N SER A 47 -2.36 -0.60 -9.05
CA SER A 47 -1.46 -1.65 -8.55
C SER A 47 -1.46 -1.60 -7.03
N LEU A 48 -1.77 -2.75 -6.41
CA LEU A 48 -1.85 -2.90 -4.97
C LEU A 48 -0.77 -3.84 -4.49
N TYR A 49 -0.07 -3.44 -3.42
CA TYR A 49 0.97 -4.24 -2.81
C TYR A 49 0.78 -4.29 -1.30
N HIS A 50 0.77 -5.50 -0.76
CA HIS A 50 0.86 -5.72 0.67
C HIS A 50 2.34 -5.64 1.07
N CYS A 51 2.62 -4.81 2.06
CA CYS A 51 3.96 -4.55 2.57
C CYS A 51 3.93 -4.83 4.08
N ALA A 52 4.81 -5.69 4.59
CA ALA A 52 4.85 -6.04 5.99
C ALA A 52 6.27 -6.15 6.53
N LEU A 53 6.41 -5.83 7.82
CA LEU A 53 7.59 -6.14 8.62
C LEU A 53 7.73 -7.66 8.78
N PRO A 54 8.94 -8.17 9.08
CA PRO A 54 9.11 -9.57 9.40
C PRO A 54 8.38 -9.94 10.71
N ASP A 55 8.00 -11.21 10.86
CA ASP A 55 7.16 -11.68 11.97
C ASP A 55 7.80 -11.46 13.34
N ASP A 56 9.14 -11.52 13.40
CA ASP A 56 9.96 -11.32 14.59
C ASP A 56 10.32 -9.84 14.87
N ALA A 57 9.89 -8.89 14.02
CA ALA A 57 10.13 -7.47 14.24
C ALA A 57 9.50 -6.98 15.56
N VAL A 58 10.34 -6.39 16.42
CA VAL A 58 9.93 -5.80 17.70
C VAL A 58 9.44 -4.37 17.47
N ILE A 59 8.15 -4.13 17.73
CA ILE A 59 7.56 -2.79 17.65
C ILE A 59 7.51 -2.16 19.05
N LYS A 60 8.35 -1.16 19.27
CA LYS A 60 8.37 -0.38 20.53
C LYS A 60 7.10 0.47 20.69
N ASN A 61 6.53 0.96 19.59
CA ASN A 61 5.34 1.81 19.58
C ASN A 61 4.16 1.10 18.93
N SER A 62 3.21 0.62 19.73
CA SER A 62 2.03 -0.13 19.27
C SER A 62 1.11 0.63 18.30
N LYS A 63 1.31 1.94 18.12
CA LYS A 63 0.59 2.74 17.12
C LYS A 63 1.15 2.59 15.70
N LYS A 64 2.37 2.05 15.56
CA LYS A 64 2.98 1.83 14.23
C LYS A 64 2.41 0.57 13.59
N PRO A 65 2.04 0.62 12.30
CA PRO A 65 1.51 -0.55 11.62
C PRO A 65 2.60 -1.62 11.43
N ARG A 66 2.22 -2.89 11.56
CA ARG A 66 3.04 -4.05 11.14
C ARG A 66 3.01 -4.28 9.64
N GLU A 67 1.88 -3.92 9.05
CA GLU A 67 1.57 -4.15 7.65
C GLU A 67 0.76 -2.96 7.13
N VAL A 68 0.97 -2.67 5.85
CA VAL A 68 0.30 -1.59 5.13
C VAL A 68 -0.03 -2.05 3.72
N LEU A 69 -1.03 -1.40 3.14
CA LEU A 69 -1.37 -1.55 1.74
C LEU A 69 -0.79 -0.34 1.00
N LEU A 70 0.14 -0.60 0.09
CA LEU A 70 0.65 0.38 -0.86
C LEU A 70 -0.24 0.35 -2.10
N ARG A 71 -0.83 1.51 -2.42
CA ARG A 71 -1.60 1.70 -3.65
C ARG A 71 -0.86 2.65 -4.57
N ILE A 72 -0.55 2.18 -5.77
CA ILE A 72 0.03 2.98 -6.84
C ILE A 72 -1.04 3.22 -7.90
N TYR A 73 -1.29 4.49 -8.19
CA TYR A 73 -2.22 4.91 -9.24
C TYR A 73 -1.54 4.73 -10.60
N GLY A 74 -2.27 4.17 -11.57
CA GLY A 74 -1.78 4.05 -12.94
C GLY A 74 -1.59 5.40 -13.64
N ILE A 75 -0.96 5.38 -14.82
CA ILE A 75 -0.80 6.54 -15.71
C ILE A 75 -2.14 6.86 -16.38
N VAL A 76 -3.13 7.25 -15.59
CA VAL A 76 -4.27 7.99 -16.14
C VAL A 76 -3.89 9.45 -15.94
N GLN A 77 -3.85 10.22 -17.03
CA GLN A 77 -3.75 11.68 -16.94
C GLN A 77 -5.06 12.21 -16.34
N GLU A 78 -5.23 11.99 -15.05
CA GLU A 78 -6.31 12.58 -14.30
C GLU A 78 -6.00 14.07 -14.12
N ASP A 79 -7.02 14.89 -14.31
CA ASP A 79 -6.99 16.30 -13.94
C ASP A 79 -6.49 16.41 -12.49
N GLU A 80 -5.50 17.27 -12.23
CA GLU A 80 -4.93 17.48 -10.90
C GLU A 80 -6.02 17.74 -9.84
N GLY A 81 -7.11 18.41 -10.23
CA GLY A 81 -8.27 18.64 -9.38
C GLY A 81 -9.07 17.38 -9.03
N VAL A 82 -9.05 16.34 -9.87
CA VAL A 82 -9.66 15.03 -9.57
C VAL A 82 -8.85 14.29 -8.52
N VAL A 83 -7.52 14.25 -8.69
CA VAL A 83 -6.60 13.60 -7.73
C VAL A 83 -6.69 14.25 -6.34
N VAL A 84 -6.69 15.58 -6.28
CA VAL A 84 -6.85 16.33 -5.02
C VAL A 84 -8.19 16.04 -4.36
N LYS A 85 -9.28 15.96 -5.13
CA LYS A 85 -10.62 15.64 -4.60
C LYS A 85 -10.71 14.20 -4.10
N GLU A 86 -10.12 13.24 -4.80
CA GLU A 86 -10.07 11.85 -4.34
C GLU A 86 -9.29 11.75 -3.03
N ALA A 87 -8.10 12.37 -2.96
CA ALA A 87 -7.28 12.40 -1.76
C ALA A 87 -8.03 13.04 -0.59
N ALA A 88 -8.68 14.19 -0.80
CA ALA A 88 -9.49 14.86 0.22
C ALA A 88 -10.67 13.99 0.71
N THR A 89 -11.34 13.30 -0.21
CA THR A 89 -12.44 12.39 0.12
C THR A 89 -11.93 11.21 0.94
N PHE A 90 -10.82 10.59 0.54
CA PHE A 90 -10.23 9.47 1.26
C PHE A 90 -9.79 9.88 2.67
N MET A 91 -9.07 11.00 2.80
CA MET A 91 -8.68 11.58 4.09
C MET A 91 -9.88 11.80 5.00
N LEU A 92 -10.97 12.36 4.46
CA LEU A 92 -12.19 12.63 5.20
C LEU A 92 -12.86 11.35 5.72
N LEU A 93 -12.88 10.29 4.91
CA LEU A 93 -13.43 8.98 5.29
C LEU A 93 -12.56 8.31 6.36
N ALA A 94 -11.23 8.34 6.21
CA ALA A 94 -10.28 7.79 7.16
C ALA A 94 -10.41 8.47 8.54
N GLU A 95 -10.49 9.80 8.59
CA GLU A 95 -10.61 10.57 9.83
C GLU A 95 -11.91 10.23 10.58
N ARG A 96 -12.99 9.95 9.84
CA ARG A 96 -14.27 9.52 10.41
C ARG A 96 -14.37 8.02 10.68
N LYS A 97 -13.30 7.25 10.46
CA LYS A 97 -13.28 5.79 10.61
C LYS A 97 -14.31 5.08 9.71
N LEU A 98 -14.58 5.67 8.54
CA LEU A 98 -15.47 5.15 7.50
C LEU A 98 -14.70 4.50 6.36
N GLY A 99 -13.38 4.43 6.47
CA GLY A 99 -12.48 3.75 5.55
C GLY A 99 -11.20 3.30 6.25
N PRO A 100 -10.28 2.67 5.51
CA PRO A 100 -8.95 2.33 6.03
C PRO A 100 -8.23 3.57 6.55
N LYS A 101 -7.41 3.43 7.59
CA LYS A 101 -6.54 4.55 8.01
C LYS A 101 -5.59 4.93 6.88
N LEU A 102 -5.27 6.22 6.81
CA LEU A 102 -4.30 6.76 5.88
C LEU A 102 -2.99 7.06 6.61
N PHE A 103 -1.88 6.50 6.11
CA PHE A 103 -0.55 6.73 6.67
C PHE A 103 0.26 7.75 5.86
N GLY A 104 -0.02 7.88 4.56
CA GLY A 104 0.71 8.82 3.70
C GLY A 104 0.09 8.93 2.30
N VAL A 105 0.28 10.09 1.68
CA VAL A 105 -0.10 10.37 0.28
C VAL A 105 1.11 10.97 -0.42
N PHE A 106 1.36 10.51 -1.64
CA PHE A 106 2.41 11.01 -2.52
C PHE A 106 1.87 11.11 -3.95
N SER A 107 2.65 11.71 -4.85
CA SER A 107 2.18 12.09 -6.19
C SER A 107 1.58 10.96 -7.03
N HIS A 108 1.94 9.71 -6.77
CA HIS A 108 1.51 8.54 -7.55
C HIS A 108 0.83 7.47 -6.71
N GLY A 109 0.44 7.77 -5.47
CA GLY A 109 -0.11 6.73 -4.61
C GLY A 109 -0.34 7.13 -3.17
N ARG A 110 -0.67 6.12 -2.37
CA ARG A 110 -0.92 6.27 -0.94
C ARG A 110 -0.58 4.99 -0.17
N LEU A 111 -0.31 5.17 1.12
CA LEU A 111 -0.20 4.10 2.10
C LEU A 111 -1.46 4.08 2.97
N GLU A 112 -2.14 2.95 2.96
CA GLU A 112 -3.39 2.73 3.70
C GLU A 112 -3.28 1.52 4.64
N GLU A 113 -4.18 1.44 5.61
CA GLU A 113 -4.33 0.27 6.47
C GLU A 113 -4.65 -0.96 5.63
N PHE A 114 -3.86 -2.01 5.81
CA PHE A 114 -4.17 -3.31 5.23
C PHE A 114 -5.32 -3.95 6.00
N ILE A 115 -6.37 -4.33 5.28
CA ILE A 115 -7.52 -5.03 5.84
C ILE A 115 -7.51 -6.45 5.24
N PRO A 116 -7.27 -7.50 6.04
CA PRO A 116 -7.20 -8.87 5.55
C PRO A 116 -8.60 -9.42 5.30
N VAL A 117 -9.22 -9.02 4.19
CA VAL A 117 -10.54 -9.48 3.76
C VAL A 117 -10.54 -9.90 2.30
N SER A 118 -11.24 -10.97 1.97
CA SER A 118 -11.50 -11.38 0.60
C SER A 118 -12.64 -10.56 0.02
N SER A 119 -12.49 -10.13 -1.24
CA SER A 119 -13.58 -9.49 -1.98
C SER A 119 -14.74 -10.49 -2.16
N LEU A 120 -15.98 -10.00 -2.10
CA LEU A 120 -17.15 -10.81 -2.38
C LEU A 120 -17.09 -11.28 -3.84
N THR A 121 -17.14 -12.59 -4.05
CA THR A 121 -17.21 -13.16 -5.39
C THR A 121 -18.67 -13.21 -5.84
N PHE A 122 -18.92 -12.89 -7.11
CA PHE A 122 -20.24 -13.15 -7.68
C PHE A 122 -20.46 -14.68 -7.70
N PRO A 123 -21.57 -15.18 -7.15
CA PRO A 123 -21.92 -16.58 -7.33
C PRO A 123 -22.17 -16.79 -8.83
N ILE A 124 -21.33 -17.62 -9.46
CA ILE A 124 -21.61 -18.16 -10.78
C ILE A 124 -22.86 -19.04 -10.64
N CYS A 125 -24.01 -18.54 -11.07
CA CYS A 125 -25.20 -19.37 -11.26
C CYS A 125 -24.87 -20.39 -12.36
N GLY A 126 -24.82 -21.66 -11.98
CA GLY A 126 -24.76 -22.80 -12.91
C GLY A 126 -26.13 -23.16 -13.46
#